data_AF-A0A376MTC1-F1
#
_entry.id   AF-A0A376MTC1-F1
#
_cell.length_a   1.000
_cell.length_b   1.000
_cell.length_c   1.000
_cell.angle_alpha   90.00
_cell.angle_beta   90.00
_cell.angle_gamma   90.00
#
_symmetry.space_group_name_H-M   'P 1'
#
loop_
_entity.id
_entity.type
_entity.pdbx_description
1 polymer ?
#
loop_
_entity_poly.entity_id
_entity_poly.type
_entity_poly.pdbx_seq_one_letter_code
_entity_poly.pdbx_strand_id
1 'polypeptide(L)' 'MPIAPSRGIIYDRNGIPLALNRTIYQIEMMPEKVDNVQQTLDALRSVVDLTDDDIAAFRKERGTFTPFHLHSGEN' A
#
# COMPACT_ATOMS: atom_id res chain seq x y z
N MET A 1 6.96 5.66 12.54
CA MET A 1 7.11 4.48 11.66
C MET A 1 8.52 4.48 11.11
N PRO A 2 9.20 3.32 11.01
CA PRO A 2 10.51 3.24 10.37
C PRO A 2 10.38 3.49 8.86
N ILE A 3 11.39 4.11 8.26
CA ILE A 3 11.48 4.31 6.80
C ILE A 3 12.28 3.15 6.22
N ALA A 4 11.67 2.38 5.32
CA ALA A 4 12.36 1.26 4.66
C ALA A 4 13.41 1.77 3.65
N PRO A 5 14.60 1.13 3.57
CA PRO A 5 15.61 1.50 2.59
C PRO A 5 15.21 1.07 1.17
N SER A 6 15.75 1.75 0.15
CA SER A 6 15.60 1.29 -1.24
C SER A 6 16.40 0.02 -1.49
N ARG A 7 15.81 -0.95 -2.22
CA ARG A 7 16.50 -2.17 -2.65
C ARG A 7 17.61 -1.86 -3.67
N GLY A 8 18.73 -2.58 -3.63
CA GLY A 8 19.77 -2.48 -4.66
C GLY A 8 19.30 -2.92 -6.05
N ILE A 9 19.97 -2.42 -7.09
CA ILE A 9 19.76 -2.82 -8.50
C ILE A 9 20.66 -4.03 -8.81
N ILE A 10 20.13 -5.03 -9.52
CA ILE A 10 20.90 -6.19 -9.96
C ILE A 10 21.33 -5.97 -11.41
N TYR A 11 22.61 -6.18 -11.70
CA TYR A 11 23.19 -6.04 -13.04
C TYR A 11 23.72 -7.39 -13.56
N ASP A 12 23.75 -7.58 -14.87
CA ASP A 12 24.50 -8.65 -15.51
C ASP A 12 26.02 -8.33 -15.54
N ARG A 13 26.83 -9.25 -16.07
CA ARG A 13 28.30 -9.07 -16.16
C ARG A 13 28.76 -7.93 -17.07
N ASN A 14 27.87 -7.39 -17.89
CA ASN A 14 28.14 -6.30 -18.82
C ASN A 14 27.56 -4.96 -18.31
N GLY A 15 26.97 -4.93 -17.10
CA GLY A 15 26.38 -3.73 -16.51
C GLY A 15 24.94 -3.45 -16.93
N ILE A 16 24.22 -4.43 -17.51
CA ILE A 16 22.80 -4.29 -17.89
C ILE A 16 21.92 -4.59 -16.68
N PRO A 17 20.99 -3.69 -16.28
CA PRO A 17 20.12 -3.92 -15.13
C PRO A 17 19.11 -5.05 -15.42
N LEU A 18 19.12 -6.09 -14.58
CA LEU A 18 18.21 -7.23 -14.60
C LEU A 18 17.04 -7.06 -13.62
N ALA A 19 17.24 -6.33 -12.52
CA ALA A 19 16.19 -6.04 -11.54
C ALA A 19 16.20 -4.57 -11.14
N LEU A 20 15.10 -3.89 -11.41
CA LEU A 20 14.88 -2.47 -11.13
C LEU A 20 13.82 -2.29 -10.05
N ASN A 21 13.80 -1.12 -9.42
CA ASN A 21 12.72 -0.71 -8.53
C ASN A 21 11.72 0.12 -9.32
N ARG A 22 10.41 -0.12 -9.11
CA ARG A 22 9.33 0.71 -9.63
C ARG A 22 8.49 1.16 -8.46
N THR A 23 8.30 2.47 -8.35
CA THR A 23 7.39 3.04 -7.34
C THR A 23 5.96 2.83 -7.81
N ILE A 24 5.16 2.20 -6.95
CA ILE A 24 3.72 2.08 -7.13
C ILE A 24 3.08 2.96 -6.05
N TYR A 25 2.17 3.82 -6.45
CA TYR A 25 1.43 4.68 -5.53
C TYR A 25 0.06 4.07 -5.27
N GLN A 26 -0.30 3.97 -3.98
CA GLN A 26 -1.62 3.57 -3.52
C GLN A 26 -2.02 4.42 -2.32
N ILE A 27 -3.32 4.61 -2.13
CA ILE A 27 -3.86 5.35 -1.00
C ILE A 27 -4.39 4.34 0.01
N GLU A 28 -3.98 4.51 1.27
CA GLU A 28 -4.40 3.67 2.38
C GLU A 28 -5.00 4.53 3.48
N MET A 29 -5.97 3.97 4.19
CA MET A 29 -6.58 4.60 5.35
C MET A 29 -6.81 3.57 6.46
N MET A 30 -6.65 3.99 7.71
CA MET A 30 -7.12 3.21 8.85
C MET A 30 -8.55 3.62 9.17
N PRO A 31 -9.57 2.76 8.98
CA PRO A 31 -10.96 3.14 9.14
C PRO A 31 -11.29 3.69 10.54
N GLU A 32 -10.59 3.22 11.57
CA GLU A 32 -10.78 3.66 12.97
C GLU A 32 -10.27 5.09 13.21
N LYS A 33 -9.44 5.61 12.30
CA LYS A 33 -8.88 6.97 12.37
C LYS A 33 -9.59 7.94 11.42
N VAL A 34 -10.69 7.52 10.79
CA VAL A 34 -11.45 8.34 9.86
C VAL A 34 -12.88 8.50 10.36
N ASP A 35 -13.26 9.75 10.60
CA ASP A 35 -14.56 10.11 11.20
C ASP A 35 -15.74 9.51 10.41
N ASN A 36 -15.73 9.68 9.08
CA ASN A 36 -16.80 9.21 8.20
C ASN A 36 -16.24 8.52 6.96
N VAL A 37 -15.91 7.23 7.11
CA VAL A 37 -15.32 6.41 6.03
C VAL A 37 -16.13 6.48 4.73
N GLN A 38 -17.46 6.39 4.80
CA GLN A 38 -18.30 6.40 3.60
C GLN A 38 -18.19 7.75 2.86
N GLN A 39 -18.26 8.86 3.60
CA GLN A 39 -18.12 10.21 3.03
C GLN A 39 -16.73 10.40 2.40
N THR A 40 -15.69 9.87 3.03
CA THR A 40 -14.32 9.91 2.48
C THR A 40 -14.22 9.13 1.17
N LEU A 41 -14.78 7.91 1.11
CA LEU A 41 -14.78 7.10 -0.12
C LEU A 41 -15.52 7.81 -1.26
N ASP A 42 -16.68 8.40 -0.99
CA ASP A 42 -17.46 9.12 -2.00
C ASP A 42 -16.75 10.38 -2.49
N ALA A 43 -16.06 11.10 -1.59
CA ALA A 43 -15.23 12.25 -1.96
C ALA A 43 -13.99 11.84 -2.79
N LEU A 44 -13.41 10.66 -2.53
CA LEU A 44 -12.23 10.18 -3.27
C LEU A 44 -12.56 9.76 -4.71
N ARG A 45 -13.82 9.43 -5.03
CA ARG A 45 -14.25 9.11 -6.41
C ARG A 45 -13.84 10.17 -7.41
N SER A 46 -13.97 11.45 -7.07
CA SER A 46 -13.65 12.56 -7.98
C SER A 46 -12.18 12.98 -7.98
N VAL A 47 -11.39 12.49 -7.00
CA VAL A 47 -9.99 12.88 -6.83
C VAL A 47 -9.04 11.89 -7.47
N VAL A 48 -9.37 10.59 -7.39
CA VAL A 48 -8.50 9.49 -7.84
C VAL A 48 -9.22 8.46 -8.70
N ASP A 49 -10.38 8.83 -9.25
CA ASP A 49 -11.20 7.95 -10.09
C ASP A 49 -11.59 6.63 -9.40
N LEU A 50 -11.86 6.68 -8.09
CA LEU A 50 -12.20 5.51 -7.29
C LEU A 50 -13.50 4.86 -7.80
N THR A 51 -13.42 3.58 -8.16
CA THR A 51 -14.54 2.83 -8.74
C THR A 51 -15.36 2.06 -7.69
N ASP A 52 -16.53 1.57 -8.09
CA ASP A 52 -17.34 0.70 -7.23
C ASP A 52 -16.64 -0.63 -6.91
N ASP A 53 -15.84 -1.14 -7.85
CA ASP A 53 -15.03 -2.35 -7.67
C ASP A 53 -13.92 -2.12 -6.65
N ASP A 54 -13.27 -0.96 -6.64
CA ASP A 54 -12.26 -0.59 -5.64
C ASP A 54 -12.89 -0.51 -4.23
N ILE A 55 -14.10 0.06 -4.12
CA ILE A 55 -14.82 0.14 -2.86
C ILE A 55 -15.25 -1.26 -2.38
N ALA A 56 -15.67 -2.13 -3.30
CA ALA A 56 -16.01 -3.51 -2.98
C ALA A 56 -14.78 -4.30 -2.50
N ALA A 57 -13.63 -4.12 -3.17
CA ALA A 57 -12.36 -4.71 -2.77
C ALA A 57 -11.91 -4.22 -1.38
N PHE A 58 -11.94 -2.90 -1.14
CA PHE A 58 -11.64 -2.30 0.18
C PHE A 58 -12.52 -2.91 1.29
N ARG A 59 -13.83 -3.02 1.05
CA ARG A 59 -14.77 -3.62 2.02
C ARG A 59 -14.51 -5.09 2.30
N LYS A 60 -14.08 -5.86 1.28
CA LYS A 60 -13.70 -7.27 1.41
C LYS A 60 -12.41 -7.44 2.22
N GLU A 61 -11.42 -6.57 1.99
CA GLU A 61 -10.12 -6.64 2.64
C GLU A 61 -10.19 -6.31 4.15
N ARG A 62 -11.15 -5.48 4.57
CA ARG A 62 -11.43 -5.20 5.99
C ARG A 62 -11.72 -6.45 6.84
N GLY A 63 -12.15 -7.56 6.24
CA GLY A 63 -12.37 -8.83 6.96
C GLY A 63 -11.09 -9.64 7.22
N THR A 64 -9.99 -9.32 6.54
CA THR A 64 -8.77 -10.15 6.49
C THR A 64 -7.55 -9.45 7.11
N PHE A 65 -7.66 -8.18 7.51
CA PHE A 65 -6.54 -7.43 8.08
C PHE A 65 -6.20 -7.93 9.49
N THR A 66 -5.50 -9.07 9.58
CA THR A 66 -4.76 -9.47 10.77
C THR A 66 -3.51 -8.58 10.83
N PRO A 67 -3.37 -7.70 11.84
CA PRO A 67 -2.17 -6.91 12.00
C PRO A 67 -1.01 -7.86 12.36
N PHE A 68 -0.19 -8.21 11.37
CA PHE A 68 1.07 -8.91 11.60
C PHE A 68 2.03 -7.95 12.32
N HIS A 69 2.04 -8.00 13.65
CA HIS A 69 3.14 -7.48 14.46
C HIS A 69 4.31 -8.46 14.33
N LEU A 70 5.30 -8.13 13.49
CA LEU A 70 6.60 -8.78 13.54
C LEU A 70 7.35 -8.20 14.75
N HIS A 71 7.53 -9.02 15.78
CA HIS A 71 8.53 -8.73 16.82
C HIS A 71 9.91 -8.66 16.16
N SER A 72 10.57 -7.52 16.34
CA SER A 72 12.00 -7.32 16.06
C SER A 72 12.80 -8.34 16.86
N GLY A 73 13.34 -9.36 16.18
CA GLY A 73 14.39 -10.20 16.74
C GLY A 73 15.70 -9.44 16.65
N GLU A 74 16.28 -9.13 17.80
CA GLU A 74 17.70 -8.81 17.95
C GLU A 74 18.56 -9.93 17.36
N ASN A 75 19.45 -9.60 16.42
CA ASN A 75 20.90 -9.85 16.48
C ASN A 75 21.60 -9.17 15.30
#